data_AF-A0A834WH25-F1
#
_entry.id   AF-A0A834WH25-F1
#
_cell.length_a   1.000
_cell.length_b   1.000
_cell.length_c   1.000
_cell.angle_alpha   90.00
_cell.angle_beta   90.00
_cell.angle_gamma   90.00
#
_symmetry.space_group_name_H-M   'P 1'
#
loop_
_entity.id
_entity.type
_entity.pdbx_description
1 polymer ?
#
loop_
_entity_poly.entity_id
_entity_poly.type
_entity_poly.pdbx_seq_one_letter_code
_entity_poly.pdbx_strand_id
1 'polypeptide(L)'
;MVSSSISLRPIIPSVAVDLHSKNTTAGITWESLGFNKSGYSKSNRLISAKEFKLNCSNDREMDVSTSALVDNVAECLYAEEEIREPSISTTLMNFDNEFDPYGAVSTPLYQTATFKQPSAIENGPYDYTRSGNPTRDALERLLAKLDKADRAFCFTSGMAALTAVTNLVGTGQEIVAGDDLYGGTDRLLSQVIPKTGVLVKRVNTADLDEVASAIGPWTKLVWLESPTNPRLQISDIRKIVEMAHAHGALVLVDNSIMSPVLSQPLELGADIVMHSATKFISGHSDIMAGVLAVKGERLAKEVYFLQNAQGSGLAPFDCWLCLRGVKTMALRVEKQQENAQKIAEFLASHPRVKKVNYAGLPGHPGHDLHYSQAKGAGSVLSFLTGSLALSKHIVETTKYFSITVSFGSVKSLISLPCFMSHASIPASVREARGLTEDLVRISVGIEDVNDLTADLDNALRSGPL
;
A
#
# COMPACT_ATOMS: atom_id res chain seq x y z
N MET A 1 50.09 32.24 33.13
CA MET A 1 50.68 30.91 33.36
C MET A 1 50.04 30.00 32.33
N VAL A 2 50.70 29.53 31.26
CA VAL A 2 51.95 28.73 31.17
C VAL A 2 51.72 27.33 31.78
N SER A 3 51.93 26.20 31.08
CA SER A 3 52.61 25.97 29.79
C SER A 3 51.83 25.07 28.83
N SER A 4 52.15 25.16 27.54
CA SER A 4 51.85 24.18 26.49
C SER A 4 53.00 23.20 26.25
N SER A 5 52.73 22.10 25.53
CA SER A 5 53.73 21.41 24.69
C SER A 5 53.07 20.61 23.57
N ILE A 6 53.74 20.54 22.41
CA ILE A 6 53.41 19.71 21.24
C ILE A 6 54.68 18.92 20.90
N SER A 7 54.57 17.68 20.40
CA SER A 7 55.70 16.96 19.83
C SER A 7 55.32 16.19 18.56
N LEU A 8 56.10 16.42 17.51
CA LEU A 8 56.13 15.70 16.23
C LEU A 8 57.58 15.69 15.76
N ARG A 9 58.13 14.53 15.36
CA ARG A 9 59.15 14.39 14.29
C ARG A 9 59.44 12.90 13.93
N PRO A 10 60.06 12.62 12.77
CA PRO A 10 60.02 11.30 12.10
C PRO A 10 61.37 10.55 12.08
N ILE A 11 61.39 9.33 11.52
CA ILE A 11 62.59 8.61 11.06
C ILE A 11 62.31 7.92 9.71
N ILE A 12 63.25 8.04 8.75
CA ILE A 12 63.34 7.40 7.42
C ILE A 12 64.85 7.44 7.02
N PRO A 13 65.40 6.66 6.06
CA PRO A 13 65.35 5.20 5.80
C PRO A 13 66.76 4.54 5.90
N SER A 14 66.89 3.27 5.45
CA SER A 14 67.95 2.69 4.57
C SER A 14 68.46 1.29 5.04
N VAL A 15 69.02 0.36 4.24
CA VAL A 15 69.06 -0.01 2.78
C VAL A 15 69.70 -1.43 2.70
N ALA A 16 69.67 -2.09 1.53
CA ALA A 16 70.44 -3.29 1.13
C ALA A 16 69.88 -4.69 1.52
N VAL A 17 70.21 -5.80 0.84
CA VAL A 17 70.22 -6.20 -0.61
C VAL A 17 70.96 -7.54 -0.75
N ASP A 18 70.35 -8.53 -1.41
CA ASP A 18 70.91 -9.56 -2.33
C ASP A 18 69.80 -10.60 -2.64
N LEU A 19 69.47 -11.03 -3.86
CA LEU A 19 70.19 -11.53 -5.06
C LEU A 19 70.44 -13.05 -5.08
N HIS A 20 69.65 -13.78 -5.87
CA HIS A 20 70.20 -14.37 -7.11
C HIS A 20 69.16 -14.84 -8.16
N SER A 21 69.63 -14.83 -9.40
CA SER A 21 68.97 -15.06 -10.69
C SER A 21 68.63 -16.52 -11.08
N LYS A 22 67.69 -16.71 -12.02
CA LYS A 22 67.96 -17.35 -13.34
C LYS A 22 66.86 -17.18 -14.41
N ASN A 23 67.32 -16.79 -15.61
CA ASN A 23 66.82 -16.84 -16.99
C ASN A 23 65.67 -17.83 -17.34
N THR A 24 64.81 -17.63 -18.36
CA THR A 24 64.54 -16.55 -19.38
C THR A 24 63.08 -16.79 -19.94
N THR A 25 62.49 -16.25 -21.03
CA THR A 25 62.95 -15.63 -22.31
C THR A 25 61.80 -14.89 -23.05
N ALA A 26 62.14 -14.07 -24.05
CA ALA A 26 61.29 -13.54 -25.16
C ALA A 26 60.26 -12.41 -24.85
N GLY A 27 60.16 -11.40 -25.76
CA GLY A 27 59.06 -10.40 -25.69
C GLY A 27 59.27 -8.95 -26.22
N ILE A 28 60.45 -8.58 -26.73
CA ILE A 28 60.83 -7.34 -27.47
C ILE A 28 59.62 -6.49 -27.99
N THR A 29 59.17 -5.44 -27.27
CA THR A 29 59.54 -3.98 -27.30
C THR A 29 58.95 -3.05 -28.39
N TRP A 30 58.51 -1.89 -27.91
CA TRP A 30 58.23 -0.56 -28.50
C TRP A 30 58.81 -0.16 -29.87
N GLU A 31 58.03 0.66 -30.61
CA GLU A 31 58.33 1.95 -31.31
C GLU A 31 57.17 2.31 -32.28
N SER A 32 57.03 3.49 -32.94
CA SER A 32 57.18 4.90 -32.52
C SER A 32 56.46 5.87 -33.51
N LEU A 33 56.13 7.08 -33.06
CA LEU A 33 56.02 8.40 -33.74
C LEU A 33 55.68 8.56 -35.26
N GLY A 34 54.77 9.51 -35.59
CA GLY A 34 54.60 10.06 -36.95
C GLY A 34 53.64 11.27 -37.06
N PHE A 35 53.98 12.29 -37.86
CA PHE A 35 53.20 13.53 -38.10
C PHE A 35 52.53 13.54 -39.50
N ASN A 36 51.38 14.23 -39.69
CA ASN A 36 51.32 15.49 -40.49
C ASN A 36 49.96 16.24 -40.55
N LYS A 37 49.94 17.39 -41.26
CA LYS A 37 48.80 18.32 -41.46
C LYS A 37 48.05 18.16 -42.81
N SER A 38 46.87 18.79 -42.90
CA SER A 38 46.05 19.14 -44.09
C SER A 38 45.24 18.01 -44.75
N GLY A 39 44.06 18.25 -45.37
CA GLY A 39 43.25 19.49 -45.44
C GLY A 39 41.99 19.39 -46.35
N TYR A 40 41.23 20.50 -46.44
CA TYR A 40 40.17 20.84 -47.43
C TYR A 40 38.80 20.10 -47.50
N SER A 41 37.73 20.89 -47.27
CA SER A 41 36.58 21.12 -48.21
C SER A 41 35.32 20.21 -48.29
N LYS A 42 34.20 20.80 -47.80
CA LYS A 42 32.82 20.87 -48.39
C LYS A 42 31.90 19.63 -48.57
N SER A 43 30.73 19.76 -47.92
CA SER A 43 29.35 19.79 -48.50
C SER A 43 28.36 18.60 -48.38
N ASN A 44 27.24 18.91 -47.70
CA ASN A 44 25.81 18.65 -48.02
C ASN A 44 25.20 17.24 -48.20
N ARG A 45 24.13 17.01 -47.39
CA ARG A 45 22.90 16.21 -47.66
C ARG A 45 23.06 14.68 -47.73
N LEU A 46 22.06 13.82 -47.45
CA LEU A 46 20.66 13.93 -46.95
C LEU A 46 20.54 13.22 -45.55
N ILE A 47 19.41 13.04 -44.83
CA ILE A 47 18.14 12.32 -45.14
C ILE A 47 16.99 12.73 -44.18
N SER A 48 15.82 13.00 -44.79
CA SER A 48 14.43 12.84 -44.30
C SER A 48 14.08 13.06 -42.81
N ALA A 49 13.47 14.22 -42.52
CA ALA A 49 12.33 14.28 -41.60
C ALA A 49 11.02 14.24 -42.42
N LYS A 50 9.96 13.61 -41.91
CA LYS A 50 8.62 13.58 -42.53
C LYS A 50 7.66 14.49 -41.77
N GLU A 51 7.37 15.66 -42.31
CA GLU A 51 6.20 16.46 -41.92
C GLU A 51 4.99 16.04 -42.77
N PHE A 52 3.83 15.86 -42.15
CA PHE A 52 2.56 15.73 -42.87
C PHE A 52 2.04 17.12 -43.24
N LYS A 53 1.79 17.36 -44.54
CA LYS A 53 1.02 18.51 -45.02
C LYS A 53 -0.35 18.06 -45.50
N LEU A 54 -1.40 18.66 -44.98
CA LEU A 54 -2.71 18.63 -45.63
C LEU A 54 -2.65 19.54 -46.86
N ASN A 55 -3.04 18.99 -48.01
CA ASN A 55 -3.32 19.78 -49.22
C ASN A 55 -4.83 19.96 -49.34
N CYS A 56 -5.30 21.21 -49.36
CA CYS A 56 -6.65 21.56 -49.79
C CYS A 56 -6.55 22.32 -51.12
N SER A 57 -7.12 21.76 -52.18
CA SER A 57 -7.20 22.38 -53.51
C SER A 57 -8.54 23.10 -53.68
N ASN A 58 -8.50 24.41 -53.89
CA ASN A 58 -9.67 25.19 -54.29
C ASN A 58 -9.89 25.09 -55.81
N ASP A 59 -11.08 24.69 -56.24
CA ASP A 59 -11.66 25.17 -57.50
C ASP A 59 -13.20 25.08 -57.49
N ARG A 60 -13.84 26.25 -57.64
CA ARG A 60 -15.19 26.54 -58.19
C ARG A 60 -16.46 25.93 -57.57
N GLU A 61 -17.22 26.84 -56.95
CA GLU A 61 -18.66 27.13 -57.18
C GLU A 61 -19.68 25.97 -57.21
N MET A 62 -20.55 25.96 -56.18
CA MET A 62 -21.94 25.52 -56.30
C MET A 62 -22.87 26.39 -55.44
N ASP A 63 -24.18 26.25 -55.66
CA ASP A 63 -25.20 27.28 -55.39
C ASP A 63 -25.58 27.47 -53.90
N VAL A 64 -26.20 28.62 -53.57
CA VAL A 64 -26.50 29.06 -52.19
C VAL A 64 -27.95 28.78 -51.82
N SER A 65 -28.26 27.63 -51.20
CA SER A 65 -29.60 27.37 -50.62
C SER A 65 -29.71 26.27 -49.53
N THR A 66 -28.99 26.38 -48.40
CA THR A 66 -29.26 25.54 -47.19
C THR A 66 -28.82 26.17 -45.85
N SER A 67 -29.23 27.42 -45.56
CA SER A 67 -28.93 28.11 -44.28
C SER A 67 -29.76 27.61 -43.08
N ALA A 68 -29.84 26.28 -42.90
CA ALA A 68 -30.57 25.62 -41.82
C ALA A 68 -29.90 24.31 -41.35
N LEU A 69 -28.73 23.96 -41.91
CA LEU A 69 -27.96 22.75 -41.57
C LEU A 69 -26.57 23.05 -41.00
N VAL A 70 -26.15 24.32 -40.96
CA VAL A 70 -24.82 24.72 -40.46
C VAL A 70 -24.88 24.97 -38.94
N ASP A 71 -25.91 25.66 -38.46
CA ASP A 71 -26.03 26.05 -37.04
C ASP A 71 -26.15 24.82 -36.12
N ASN A 72 -27.00 23.85 -36.49
CA ASN A 72 -27.14 22.57 -35.76
C ASN A 72 -25.86 21.70 -35.77
N VAL A 73 -24.90 21.96 -36.67
CA VAL A 73 -23.60 21.26 -36.67
C VAL A 73 -22.57 22.03 -35.85
N ALA A 74 -22.67 23.36 -35.79
CA ALA A 74 -21.84 24.18 -34.92
C ALA A 74 -22.13 23.91 -33.42
N GLU A 75 -23.39 23.80 -33.02
CA GLU A 75 -23.74 23.46 -31.62
C GLU A 75 -23.24 22.07 -31.19
N CYS A 76 -23.18 21.10 -32.11
CA CYS A 76 -22.63 19.77 -31.84
C CYS A 76 -21.10 19.73 -31.61
N LEU A 77 -20.37 20.81 -31.92
CA LEU A 77 -18.90 20.88 -31.77
C LEU A 77 -18.45 21.62 -30.51
N TYR A 78 -19.38 22.12 -29.70
CA TYR A 78 -19.12 22.79 -28.41
C TYR A 78 -19.85 22.14 -27.23
N ALA A 79 -20.26 20.88 -27.38
CA ALA A 79 -20.43 20.03 -26.21
C ALA A 79 -19.07 19.90 -25.52
N GLU A 80 -18.93 20.45 -24.31
CA GLU A 80 -17.74 20.23 -23.49
C GLU A 80 -17.55 18.70 -23.35
N GLU A 81 -16.38 18.17 -23.74
CA GLU A 81 -16.07 16.76 -23.49
C GLU A 81 -16.04 16.57 -21.99
N GLU A 82 -17.13 16.05 -21.42
CA GLU A 82 -17.24 15.76 -20.00
C GLU A 82 -16.23 14.66 -19.67
N ILE A 83 -15.03 15.06 -19.22
CA ILE A 83 -13.87 14.18 -18.99
C ILE A 83 -14.15 13.29 -17.77
N ARG A 84 -14.98 12.27 -18.01
CA ARG A 84 -15.38 11.28 -17.04
C ARG A 84 -14.13 10.56 -16.52
N GLU A 85 -13.90 10.65 -15.21
CA GLU A 85 -12.78 9.92 -14.60
C GLU A 85 -12.85 8.42 -14.92
N PRO A 86 -11.70 7.80 -15.26
CA PRO A 86 -11.64 6.37 -15.54
C PRO A 86 -12.02 5.57 -14.29
N SER A 87 -12.69 4.43 -14.49
CA SER A 87 -13.04 3.54 -13.37
C SER A 87 -11.80 3.07 -12.60
N ILE A 88 -11.96 2.63 -11.35
CA ILE A 88 -10.86 2.01 -10.59
C ILE A 88 -10.29 0.83 -11.39
N SER A 89 -11.12 -0.05 -11.94
CA SER A 89 -10.70 -1.19 -12.77
C SER A 89 -9.86 -0.76 -14.00
N THR A 90 -10.17 0.38 -14.61
CA THR A 90 -9.37 0.99 -15.68
C THR A 90 -8.04 1.55 -15.15
N THR A 91 -8.08 2.24 -14.02
CA THR A 91 -6.93 2.91 -13.38
C THR A 91 -5.88 1.90 -12.91
N LEU A 92 -6.29 0.73 -12.40
CA LEU A 92 -5.39 -0.38 -12.03
C LEU A 92 -4.50 -0.87 -13.19
N MET A 93 -4.95 -0.65 -14.43
CA MET A 93 -4.24 -1.03 -15.65
C MET A 93 -3.46 0.13 -16.29
N ASN A 94 -3.72 1.39 -15.90
CA ASN A 94 -3.25 2.58 -16.60
C ASN A 94 -2.32 3.47 -15.74
N PHE A 95 -1.01 3.29 -15.93
CA PHE A 95 0.06 4.01 -15.21
C PHE A 95 1.24 4.24 -16.17
N ASP A 96 1.53 5.51 -16.46
CA ASP A 96 2.51 5.88 -17.47
C ASP A 96 3.96 5.72 -16.96
N ASN A 97 4.76 4.99 -17.75
CA ASN A 97 6.20 4.82 -17.55
C ASN A 97 6.98 5.79 -18.46
N GLU A 98 6.67 7.09 -18.41
CA GLU A 98 7.25 8.14 -19.29
C GLU A 98 8.79 8.17 -19.30
N PHE A 99 9.44 7.60 -18.27
CA PHE A 99 10.88 7.48 -18.14
C PHE A 99 11.51 6.38 -19.03
N ASP A 100 10.72 5.44 -19.58
CA ASP A 100 11.23 4.31 -20.36
C ASP A 100 11.31 4.64 -21.86
N PRO A 101 12.51 4.81 -22.45
CA PRO A 101 12.67 5.13 -23.86
C PRO A 101 12.26 3.99 -24.81
N TYR A 102 11.97 2.79 -24.30
CA TYR A 102 11.53 1.64 -25.10
C TYR A 102 10.01 1.41 -25.07
N GLY A 103 9.26 2.14 -24.23
CA GLY A 103 7.81 2.03 -24.15
C GLY A 103 7.30 0.66 -23.69
N ALA A 104 7.97 0.02 -22.73
CA ALA A 104 7.58 -1.29 -22.24
C ALA A 104 6.22 -1.24 -21.52
N VAL A 105 5.31 -2.15 -21.92
CA VAL A 105 3.95 -2.30 -21.36
C VAL A 105 3.96 -2.68 -19.86
N SER A 106 5.08 -3.23 -19.37
CA SER A 106 5.31 -3.48 -17.95
C SER A 106 6.46 -2.61 -17.45
N THR A 107 6.25 -1.93 -16.32
CA THR A 107 7.25 -1.07 -15.66
C THR A 107 8.60 -1.80 -15.51
N PRO A 108 9.70 -1.25 -16.06
CA PRO A 108 11.03 -1.81 -15.85
C PRO A 108 11.43 -1.88 -14.37
N LEU A 109 12.14 -2.95 -14.00
CA LEU A 109 12.64 -3.18 -12.65
C LEU A 109 14.01 -2.52 -12.44
N TYR A 110 14.05 -1.42 -11.69
CA TYR A 110 15.28 -0.71 -11.32
C TYR A 110 15.95 -1.35 -10.10
N GLN A 111 16.46 -2.57 -10.27
CA GLN A 111 17.23 -3.30 -9.27
C GLN A 111 18.67 -2.75 -9.14
N THR A 112 18.79 -1.47 -8.78
CA THR A 112 20.05 -0.77 -8.47
C THR A 112 19.99 -0.14 -7.08
N ALA A 113 21.15 0.10 -6.47
CA ALA A 113 21.27 0.89 -5.24
C ALA A 113 21.52 2.39 -5.52
N THR A 114 22.23 2.70 -6.61
CA THR A 114 22.73 4.05 -6.94
C THR A 114 22.51 4.41 -8.40
N PHE A 115 22.56 5.71 -8.70
CA PHE A 115 22.40 6.27 -10.04
C PHE A 115 23.60 7.17 -10.37
N LYS A 116 24.02 7.20 -11.65
CA LYS A 116 25.11 8.08 -12.10
C LYS A 116 24.61 9.53 -12.15
N GLN A 117 25.29 10.41 -11.42
CA GLN A 117 24.98 11.85 -11.42
C GLN A 117 25.55 12.54 -12.67
N PRO A 118 24.90 13.63 -13.16
CA PRO A 118 25.31 14.34 -14.37
C PRO A 118 26.63 15.09 -14.19
N SER A 119 26.89 15.66 -13.01
CA SER A 119 28.14 16.35 -12.67
C SER A 119 28.54 16.09 -11.21
N ALA A 120 29.53 16.83 -10.71
CA ALA A 120 29.97 16.75 -9.31
C ALA A 120 29.15 17.61 -8.34
N ILE A 121 28.20 18.42 -8.85
CA ILE A 121 27.42 19.39 -8.07
C ILE A 121 25.91 19.38 -8.40
N GLU A 122 25.51 18.82 -9.54
CA GLU A 122 24.11 18.66 -9.95
C GLU A 122 23.66 17.21 -9.74
N ASN A 123 22.50 17.03 -9.15
CA ASN A 123 21.86 15.71 -9.04
C ASN A 123 20.98 15.41 -10.25
N GLY A 124 20.91 14.14 -10.65
CA GLY A 124 19.87 13.65 -11.54
C GLY A 124 18.53 13.47 -10.81
N PRO A 125 17.46 13.01 -11.51
CA PRO A 125 16.15 12.74 -10.89
C PRO A 125 16.19 11.67 -9.79
N TYR A 126 17.22 10.82 -9.79
CA TYR A 126 17.48 9.81 -8.77
C TYR A 126 18.96 9.79 -8.40
N ASP A 127 19.25 9.59 -7.12
CA ASP A 127 20.58 9.46 -6.53
C ASP A 127 20.82 8.05 -5.98
N TYR A 128 19.88 7.58 -5.16
CA TYR A 128 20.03 6.42 -4.28
C TYR A 128 18.64 5.80 -4.00
N THR A 129 18.50 4.48 -4.14
CA THR A 129 17.17 3.78 -4.10
C THR A 129 16.40 3.92 -2.78
N ARG A 130 17.07 4.30 -1.68
CA ARG A 130 16.45 4.69 -0.40
C ARG A 130 15.70 6.03 -0.47
N SER A 131 16.19 6.98 -1.29
CA SER A 131 15.55 8.28 -1.54
C SER A 131 14.37 8.13 -2.51
N GLY A 132 14.60 7.54 -3.69
CA GLY A 132 13.60 7.35 -4.75
C GLY A 132 14.04 6.25 -5.72
N ASN A 133 13.11 5.63 -6.44
CA ASN A 133 13.41 4.58 -7.41
C ASN A 133 12.28 4.44 -8.45
N PRO A 134 12.54 4.48 -9.77
CA PRO A 134 11.48 4.53 -10.79
C PRO A 134 10.38 3.47 -10.66
N THR A 135 10.73 2.26 -10.22
CA THR A 135 9.76 1.16 -10.02
C THR A 135 8.90 1.35 -8.77
N ARG A 136 9.45 1.96 -7.70
CA ARG A 136 8.66 2.34 -6.51
C ARG A 136 7.82 3.58 -6.79
N ASP A 137 8.39 4.60 -7.40
CA ASP A 137 7.70 5.84 -7.75
C ASP A 137 6.49 5.59 -8.67
N ALA A 138 6.58 4.61 -9.59
CA ALA A 138 5.44 4.18 -10.42
C ALA A 138 4.29 3.54 -9.60
N LEU A 139 4.63 2.73 -8.59
CA LEU A 139 3.66 2.14 -7.67
C LEU A 139 3.04 3.21 -6.74
N GLU A 140 3.86 4.10 -6.20
CA GLU A 140 3.42 5.21 -5.34
C GLU A 140 2.48 6.17 -6.10
N ARG A 141 2.77 6.51 -7.36
CA ARG A 141 1.85 7.30 -8.20
C ARG A 141 0.53 6.58 -8.46
N LEU A 142 0.53 5.27 -8.72
CA LEU A 142 -0.69 4.50 -8.93
C LEU A 142 -1.56 4.44 -7.67
N LEU A 143 -0.94 4.15 -6.51
CA LEU A 143 -1.66 4.09 -5.23
C LEU A 143 -2.23 5.46 -4.82
N ALA A 144 -1.49 6.55 -5.05
CA ALA A 144 -1.99 7.90 -4.80
C ALA A 144 -3.27 8.21 -5.62
N LYS A 145 -3.28 7.85 -6.93
CA LYS A 145 -4.47 7.98 -7.79
C LYS A 145 -5.66 7.15 -7.28
N LEU A 146 -5.42 5.95 -6.76
CA LEU A 146 -6.47 5.03 -6.27
C LEU A 146 -7.11 5.52 -4.95
N ASP A 147 -6.30 5.94 -3.97
CA ASP A 147 -6.79 6.44 -2.67
C ASP A 147 -7.19 7.94 -2.69
N LYS A 148 -7.12 8.62 -3.86
CA LYS A 148 -7.36 10.08 -4.03
C LYS A 148 -6.43 10.97 -3.18
N ALA A 149 -5.23 10.45 -2.91
CA ALA A 149 -4.18 11.11 -2.15
C ALA A 149 -3.39 12.10 -3.00
N ASP A 150 -2.76 13.07 -2.34
CA ASP A 150 -1.87 14.00 -3.01
C ASP A 150 -0.51 13.34 -3.30
N ARG A 151 -0.06 12.47 -2.38
CA ARG A 151 1.09 11.56 -2.54
C ARG A 151 0.85 10.24 -1.80
N ALA A 152 1.50 9.17 -2.22
CA ALA A 152 1.57 7.91 -1.48
C ALA A 152 3.01 7.41 -1.35
N PHE A 153 3.24 6.50 -0.40
CA PHE A 153 4.56 6.05 0.05
C PHE A 153 4.54 4.55 0.33
N CYS A 154 5.43 3.79 -0.31
CA CYS A 154 5.54 2.35 -0.15
C CYS A 154 6.66 1.99 0.83
N PHE A 155 6.36 1.10 1.77
CA PHE A 155 7.24 0.65 2.85
C PHE A 155 7.44 -0.87 2.82
N THR A 156 8.56 -1.36 3.36
CA THR A 156 8.92 -2.79 3.45
C THR A 156 7.87 -3.69 4.13
N SER A 157 6.99 -3.12 4.97
CA SER A 157 5.81 -3.83 5.49
C SER A 157 4.76 -2.84 5.99
N GLY A 158 3.53 -3.32 6.22
CA GLY A 158 2.51 -2.54 6.91
C GLY A 158 2.97 -2.03 8.28
N MET A 159 3.72 -2.84 9.05
CA MET A 159 4.26 -2.40 10.33
C MET A 159 5.30 -1.28 10.19
N ALA A 160 6.07 -1.24 9.09
CA ALA A 160 7.00 -0.15 8.82
C ALA A 160 6.28 1.16 8.44
N ALA A 161 5.21 1.07 7.63
CA ALA A 161 4.33 2.21 7.33
C ALA A 161 3.70 2.79 8.61
N LEU A 162 3.14 1.93 9.47
CA LEU A 162 2.55 2.34 10.74
C LEU A 162 3.58 2.92 11.72
N THR A 163 4.78 2.33 11.77
CA THR A 163 5.89 2.88 12.56
C THR A 163 6.23 4.29 12.08
N ALA A 164 6.29 4.55 10.77
CA ALA A 164 6.50 5.89 10.24
C ALA A 164 5.40 6.87 10.70
N VAL A 165 4.11 6.50 10.62
CA VAL A 165 3.02 7.37 11.13
C VAL A 165 3.20 7.67 12.63
N THR A 166 3.55 6.69 13.46
CA THR A 166 3.77 6.95 14.90
C THR A 166 4.94 7.87 15.21
N ASN A 167 5.89 8.06 14.28
CA ASN A 167 6.98 9.05 14.43
C ASN A 167 6.56 10.49 14.06
N LEU A 168 5.32 10.72 13.63
CA LEU A 168 4.71 12.06 13.51
C LEU A 168 4.19 12.58 14.87
N VAL A 169 4.22 11.75 15.92
CA VAL A 169 3.73 12.07 17.27
C VAL A 169 4.93 12.22 18.21
N GLY A 170 5.10 13.42 18.76
CA GLY A 170 6.23 13.76 19.63
C GLY A 170 6.03 13.33 21.09
N THR A 171 7.13 13.22 21.84
CA THR A 171 7.14 12.97 23.29
C THR A 171 6.18 13.89 24.04
N GLY A 172 5.34 13.34 24.90
CA GLY A 172 4.31 14.06 25.65
C GLY A 172 2.97 14.25 24.90
N GLN A 173 2.93 13.98 23.59
CA GLN A 173 1.68 13.94 22.83
C GLN A 173 1.02 12.54 22.91
N GLU A 174 -0.21 12.45 22.41
CA GLU A 174 -1.08 11.29 22.63
C GLU A 174 -1.67 10.74 21.32
N ILE A 175 -1.82 9.41 21.27
CA ILE A 175 -2.57 8.67 20.25
C ILE A 175 -3.86 8.13 20.87
N VAL A 176 -5.01 8.39 20.24
CA VAL A 176 -6.27 7.68 20.51
C VAL A 176 -6.47 6.63 19.43
N ALA A 177 -6.73 5.37 19.79
CA ALA A 177 -6.78 4.27 18.83
C ALA A 177 -7.87 3.23 19.17
N GLY A 178 -8.47 2.61 18.15
CA GLY A 178 -9.49 1.56 18.28
C GLY A 178 -9.04 0.34 19.10
N ASP A 179 -9.87 -0.22 19.97
CA ASP A 179 -9.52 -1.37 20.81
C ASP A 179 -9.40 -2.67 20.00
N ASP A 180 -10.20 -2.86 18.96
CA ASP A 180 -10.12 -3.98 18.00
C ASP A 180 -9.19 -3.68 16.82
N LEU A 181 -7.90 -3.51 17.11
CA LEU A 181 -6.86 -3.38 16.10
C LEU A 181 -6.09 -4.68 15.94
N TYR A 182 -5.61 -4.94 14.72
CA TYR A 182 -4.67 -6.01 14.41
C TYR A 182 -3.59 -6.18 15.50
N GLY A 183 -3.40 -7.39 16.02
CA GLY A 183 -2.48 -7.66 17.14
C GLY A 183 -1.01 -7.25 16.95
N GLY A 184 -0.55 -6.99 15.71
CA GLY A 184 0.73 -6.33 15.45
C GLY A 184 0.73 -4.83 15.77
N THR A 185 -0.36 -4.14 15.45
CA THR A 185 -0.66 -2.75 15.82
C THR A 185 -0.80 -2.60 17.33
N ASP A 186 -1.60 -3.46 17.99
CA ASP A 186 -1.76 -3.40 19.45
C ASP A 186 -0.42 -3.63 20.17
N ARG A 187 0.45 -4.51 19.66
CA ARG A 187 1.83 -4.69 20.16
C ARG A 187 2.73 -3.48 19.95
N LEU A 188 2.66 -2.81 18.79
CA LEU A 188 3.40 -1.56 18.54
C LEU A 188 2.98 -0.49 19.57
N LEU A 189 1.67 -0.25 19.66
CA LEU A 189 1.07 0.77 20.52
C LEU A 189 1.23 0.50 22.03
N SER A 190 1.30 -0.76 22.47
CA SER A 190 1.44 -1.11 23.90
C SER A 190 2.89 -1.33 24.36
N GLN A 191 3.81 -1.75 23.49
CA GLN A 191 5.15 -2.20 23.90
C GLN A 191 6.32 -1.41 23.27
N VAL A 192 6.06 -0.61 22.24
CA VAL A 192 7.09 0.19 21.56
C VAL A 192 6.85 1.68 21.77
N ILE A 193 5.69 2.19 21.36
CA ILE A 193 5.39 3.64 21.37
C ILE A 193 5.48 4.29 22.76
N PRO A 194 5.04 3.66 23.88
CA PRO A 194 5.17 4.27 25.21
C PRO A 194 6.63 4.56 25.63
N LYS A 195 7.62 3.92 25.00
CA LYS A 195 9.05 4.14 25.27
C LYS A 195 9.61 5.43 24.67
N THR A 196 8.91 6.08 23.74
CA THR A 196 9.24 7.44 23.25
C THR A 196 8.62 8.54 24.11
N GLY A 197 7.86 8.16 25.14
CA GLY A 197 7.08 9.07 25.97
C GLY A 197 5.81 9.59 25.28
N VAL A 198 5.37 8.94 24.20
CA VAL A 198 4.04 9.15 23.61
C VAL A 198 2.99 8.37 24.42
N LEU A 199 1.89 9.04 24.76
CA LEU A 199 0.76 8.43 25.45
C LEU A 199 -0.16 7.70 24.45
N VAL A 200 -0.80 6.62 24.90
CA VAL A 200 -1.75 5.86 24.06
C VAL A 200 -3.02 5.57 24.85
N LYS A 201 -4.16 6.08 24.36
CA LYS A 201 -5.51 5.69 24.77
C LYS A 201 -6.03 4.60 23.84
N ARG A 202 -6.74 3.62 24.40
CA ARG A 202 -7.43 2.56 23.66
C ARG A 202 -8.93 2.76 23.89
N VAL A 203 -9.73 2.83 22.82
CA VAL A 203 -11.18 3.04 22.92
C VAL A 203 -11.96 2.20 21.91
N ASN A 204 -13.21 1.87 22.22
CA ASN A 204 -14.16 1.33 21.24
C ASN A 204 -14.54 2.41 20.21
N THR A 205 -13.99 2.37 18.99
CA THR A 205 -14.28 3.39 17.96
C THR A 205 -15.64 3.24 17.28
N ALA A 206 -16.43 2.22 17.63
CA ALA A 206 -17.86 2.19 17.30
C ALA A 206 -18.73 2.98 18.32
N ASP A 207 -18.16 3.40 19.45
CA ASP A 207 -18.81 4.29 20.42
C ASP A 207 -18.28 5.73 20.27
N LEU A 208 -19.15 6.64 19.85
CA LEU A 208 -18.79 8.03 19.58
C LEU A 208 -18.60 8.86 20.86
N ASP A 209 -19.28 8.50 21.96
CA ASP A 209 -19.13 9.20 23.24
C ASP A 209 -17.81 8.78 23.92
N GLU A 210 -17.40 7.51 23.76
CA GLU A 210 -16.08 7.03 24.21
C GLU A 210 -14.94 7.68 23.43
N VAL A 211 -15.07 7.80 22.09
CA VAL A 211 -14.09 8.52 21.25
C VAL A 211 -14.02 10.00 21.61
N ALA A 212 -15.16 10.69 21.73
CA ALA A 212 -15.20 12.09 22.11
C ALA A 212 -14.62 12.35 23.51
N SER A 213 -14.84 11.43 24.47
CA SER A 213 -14.27 11.50 25.82
C SER A 213 -12.76 11.24 25.87
N ALA A 214 -12.22 10.52 24.89
CA ALA A 214 -10.79 10.20 24.81
C ALA A 214 -9.96 11.25 24.08
N ILE A 215 -10.51 11.94 23.08
CA ILE A 215 -9.82 13.04 22.38
C ILE A 215 -9.69 14.25 23.32
N GLY A 216 -8.54 14.93 23.28
CA GLY A 216 -8.27 16.12 24.08
C GLY A 216 -7.08 16.93 23.57
N PRO A 217 -6.62 17.96 24.30
CA PRO A 217 -5.66 18.95 23.80
C PRO A 217 -4.24 18.42 23.53
N TRP A 218 -3.94 17.18 23.95
CA TRP A 218 -2.66 16.51 23.69
C TRP A 218 -2.76 15.42 22.60
N THR A 219 -3.98 15.08 22.17
CA THR A 219 -4.22 14.09 21.12
C THR A 219 -3.71 14.62 19.79
N LYS A 220 -2.70 13.96 19.22
CA LYS A 220 -2.07 14.34 17.94
C LYS A 220 -2.46 13.40 16.80
N LEU A 221 -2.88 12.18 17.11
CA LEU A 221 -3.31 11.17 16.15
C LEU A 221 -4.53 10.41 16.67
N VAL A 222 -5.54 10.25 15.82
CA VAL A 222 -6.64 9.29 15.99
C VAL A 222 -6.45 8.17 14.96
N TRP A 223 -6.52 6.91 15.38
CA TRP A 223 -6.24 5.73 14.55
C TRP A 223 -7.42 4.75 14.54
N LEU A 224 -8.01 4.57 13.35
CA LEU A 224 -9.14 3.69 13.06
C LEU A 224 -8.73 2.47 12.20
N GLU A 225 -9.44 1.36 12.34
CA GLU A 225 -9.49 0.21 11.41
C GLU A 225 -10.97 -0.14 11.30
N SER A 226 -11.57 -0.08 10.10
CA SER A 226 -13.03 -0.22 9.92
C SER A 226 -13.37 -0.83 8.55
N PRO A 227 -13.97 -2.04 8.48
CA PRO A 227 -14.31 -2.94 9.59
C PRO A 227 -13.10 -3.38 10.42
N THR A 228 -13.28 -3.55 11.73
CA THR A 228 -12.20 -3.97 12.64
C THR A 228 -11.78 -5.43 12.43
N ASN A 229 -10.58 -5.81 12.87
CA ASN A 229 -10.04 -7.17 12.73
C ASN A 229 -9.72 -7.75 14.12
N PRO A 230 -10.46 -8.75 14.63
CA PRO A 230 -11.35 -9.68 13.91
C PRO A 230 -12.86 -9.49 14.16
N ARG A 231 -13.31 -8.53 14.98
CA ARG A 231 -14.73 -8.37 15.35
C ARG A 231 -15.60 -7.77 14.24
N LEU A 232 -15.00 -7.15 13.23
CA LEU A 232 -15.65 -6.52 12.06
C LEU A 232 -16.64 -5.41 12.45
N GLN A 233 -16.36 -4.72 13.55
CA GLN A 233 -17.11 -3.54 13.99
C GLN A 233 -16.90 -2.37 13.03
N ILE A 234 -17.90 -1.50 12.92
CA ILE A 234 -17.89 -0.37 11.99
C ILE A 234 -17.78 0.91 12.80
N SER A 235 -16.79 1.75 12.49
CA SER A 235 -16.62 3.08 13.08
C SER A 235 -17.15 4.14 12.09
N ASP A 236 -17.79 5.21 12.57
CA ASP A 236 -18.23 6.32 11.71
C ASP A 236 -17.03 7.23 11.41
N ILE A 237 -16.41 7.02 10.24
CA ILE A 237 -15.16 7.68 9.89
C ILE A 237 -15.34 9.20 9.84
N ARG A 238 -16.47 9.68 9.30
CA ARG A 238 -16.73 11.12 9.10
C ARG A 238 -16.87 11.85 10.44
N LYS A 239 -17.68 11.33 11.36
CA LYS A 239 -17.86 11.96 12.69
C LYS A 239 -16.58 11.95 13.51
N ILE A 240 -15.80 10.88 13.45
CA ILE A 240 -14.53 10.80 14.18
C ILE A 240 -13.48 11.75 13.57
N VAL A 241 -13.49 11.94 12.24
CA VAL A 241 -12.69 13.00 11.59
C VAL A 241 -13.07 14.38 12.10
N GLU A 242 -14.36 14.73 12.13
CA GLU A 242 -14.84 16.02 12.65
C GLU A 242 -14.36 16.26 14.11
N MET A 243 -14.48 15.25 14.98
CA MET A 243 -14.00 15.31 16.37
C MET A 243 -12.48 15.47 16.50
N ALA A 244 -11.71 14.78 15.67
CA ALA A 244 -10.24 14.82 15.67
C ALA A 244 -9.71 16.15 15.14
N HIS A 245 -10.26 16.62 14.01
CA HIS A 245 -9.87 17.87 13.36
C HIS A 245 -10.23 19.10 14.21
N ALA A 246 -11.35 19.07 14.95
CA ALA A 246 -11.69 20.09 15.94
C ALA A 246 -10.62 20.27 17.04
N HIS A 247 -9.79 19.25 17.29
CA HIS A 247 -8.67 19.28 18.23
C HIS A 247 -7.30 19.41 17.55
N GLY A 248 -7.24 19.51 16.21
CA GLY A 248 -5.99 19.55 15.46
C GLY A 248 -5.21 18.22 15.46
N ALA A 249 -5.85 17.11 15.80
CA ALA A 249 -5.30 15.77 15.63
C ALA A 249 -5.35 15.35 14.15
N LEU A 250 -4.38 14.55 13.72
CA LEU A 250 -4.44 13.85 12.42
C LEU A 250 -5.32 12.61 12.55
N VAL A 251 -5.92 12.16 11.45
CA VAL A 251 -6.65 10.88 11.37
C VAL A 251 -5.94 9.91 10.44
N LEU A 252 -5.60 8.74 11.01
CA LEU A 252 -5.16 7.56 10.29
C LEU A 252 -6.32 6.56 10.20
N VAL A 253 -6.60 6.07 8.99
CA VAL A 253 -7.46 4.90 8.76
C VAL A 253 -6.61 3.77 8.17
N ASP A 254 -6.48 2.65 8.90
CA ASP A 254 -6.01 1.40 8.31
C ASP A 254 -7.15 0.81 7.47
N ASN A 255 -7.01 0.94 6.15
CA ASN A 255 -7.97 0.54 5.13
C ASN A 255 -7.64 -0.85 4.54
N SER A 256 -6.68 -1.57 5.15
CA SER A 256 -6.13 -2.85 4.65
C SER A 256 -7.18 -3.89 4.28
N ILE A 257 -8.31 -3.91 4.99
CA ILE A 257 -9.37 -4.92 4.87
C ILE A 257 -10.36 -4.62 3.73
N MET A 258 -10.46 -3.36 3.29
CA MET A 258 -11.38 -2.92 2.23
C MET A 258 -10.66 -2.73 0.90
N SER A 259 -9.40 -2.26 0.93
CA SER A 259 -8.64 -1.75 -0.23
C SER A 259 -9.28 -0.51 -0.90
N PRO A 260 -8.56 0.21 -1.78
CA PRO A 260 -9.09 1.40 -2.47
C PRO A 260 -10.31 1.10 -3.35
N VAL A 261 -10.55 -0.18 -3.70
CA VAL A 261 -11.71 -0.60 -4.53
C VAL A 261 -13.03 -0.38 -3.80
N LEU A 262 -13.06 -0.60 -2.48
CA LEU A 262 -14.31 -0.58 -1.70
C LEU A 262 -14.42 0.65 -0.80
N SER A 263 -13.32 1.23 -0.32
CA SER A 263 -13.34 2.43 0.53
C SER A 263 -12.15 3.33 0.22
N GLN A 264 -12.36 4.64 0.22
CA GLN A 264 -11.35 5.66 -0.06
C GLN A 264 -11.38 6.72 1.06
N PRO A 265 -10.88 6.42 2.29
CA PRO A 265 -11.15 7.26 3.46
C PRO A 265 -10.61 8.70 3.43
N LEU A 266 -9.73 9.06 2.49
CA LEU A 266 -9.36 10.47 2.27
C LEU A 266 -10.55 11.29 1.73
N GLU A 267 -11.48 10.68 0.98
CA GLU A 267 -12.77 11.29 0.58
C GLU A 267 -13.76 11.37 1.76
N LEU A 268 -13.47 10.68 2.87
CA LEU A 268 -14.20 10.77 4.15
C LEU A 268 -13.53 11.75 5.14
N GLY A 269 -12.48 12.45 4.70
CA GLY A 269 -11.76 13.48 5.46
C GLY A 269 -10.57 13.00 6.28
N ALA A 270 -10.15 11.72 6.18
CA ALA A 270 -8.93 11.26 6.84
C ALA A 270 -7.68 11.95 6.25
N ASP A 271 -6.65 12.18 7.07
CA ASP A 271 -5.36 12.76 6.62
C ASP A 271 -4.43 11.69 6.01
N ILE A 272 -4.49 10.47 6.56
CA ILE A 272 -3.66 9.33 6.16
C ILE A 272 -4.54 8.08 6.02
N VAL A 273 -4.43 7.41 4.89
CA VAL A 273 -4.90 6.05 4.68
C VAL A 273 -3.69 5.12 4.66
N MET A 274 -3.74 4.04 5.44
CA MET A 274 -2.73 2.99 5.41
C MET A 274 -3.29 1.71 4.79
N HIS A 275 -2.45 1.01 4.02
CA HIS A 275 -2.72 -0.36 3.60
C HIS A 275 -1.53 -1.27 3.90
N SER A 276 -1.78 -2.44 4.47
CA SER A 276 -0.88 -3.58 4.40
C SER A 276 -0.96 -4.16 2.98
N ALA A 277 -0.09 -3.71 2.07
CA ALA A 277 -0.12 -4.14 0.68
C ALA A 277 0.18 -5.65 0.47
N THR A 278 0.71 -6.33 1.49
CA THR A 278 0.69 -7.80 1.67
C THR A 278 -0.70 -8.44 1.49
N LYS A 279 -1.79 -7.69 1.70
CA LYS A 279 -3.19 -8.15 1.60
C LYS A 279 -3.68 -8.00 0.15
N PHE A 280 -4.84 -7.37 -0.05
CA PHE A 280 -5.52 -7.27 -1.34
C PHE A 280 -4.71 -6.56 -2.46
N ILE A 281 -3.74 -5.70 -2.15
CA ILE A 281 -2.94 -4.99 -3.16
C ILE A 281 -2.02 -5.97 -3.93
N SER A 282 -1.16 -6.75 -3.26
CA SER A 282 -0.52 -7.91 -3.89
C SER A 282 -1.58 -8.95 -4.28
N GLY A 283 -2.33 -9.47 -3.30
CA GLY A 283 -3.31 -10.52 -3.47
C GLY A 283 -2.76 -11.94 -3.62
N HIS A 284 -1.44 -12.16 -3.61
CA HIS A 284 -0.83 -13.45 -3.97
C HIS A 284 -0.02 -14.13 -2.84
N SER A 285 -0.02 -13.57 -1.63
CA SER A 285 0.70 -14.09 -0.44
C SER A 285 2.23 -14.22 -0.61
N ASP A 286 2.82 -13.48 -1.55
CA ASP A 286 4.20 -13.64 -2.02
C ASP A 286 5.18 -12.58 -1.50
N ILE A 287 4.70 -11.41 -1.07
CA ILE A 287 5.53 -10.27 -0.64
C ILE A 287 5.06 -9.60 0.65
N MET A 288 5.99 -8.92 1.32
CA MET A 288 5.71 -7.99 2.41
C MET A 288 5.72 -6.55 1.90
N ALA A 289 4.65 -5.80 2.17
CA ALA A 289 4.54 -4.40 1.77
C ALA A 289 3.57 -3.63 2.67
N GLY A 290 3.81 -2.32 2.78
CA GLY A 290 2.94 -1.33 3.40
C GLY A 290 2.83 -0.08 2.53
N VAL A 291 1.73 0.65 2.68
CA VAL A 291 1.44 1.88 1.93
C VAL A 291 0.91 2.92 2.91
N LEU A 292 1.35 4.16 2.78
CA LEU A 292 0.66 5.34 3.30
C LEU A 292 0.23 6.21 2.13
N ALA A 293 -1.07 6.44 1.98
CA ALA A 293 -1.65 7.41 1.06
C ALA A 293 -2.05 8.66 1.88
N VAL A 294 -1.59 9.84 1.48
CA VAL A 294 -1.51 11.03 2.34
C VAL A 294 -2.17 12.24 1.70
N LYS A 295 -2.96 12.98 2.49
CA LYS A 295 -3.48 14.30 2.13
C LYS A 295 -2.63 15.42 2.72
N GLY A 296 -2.45 16.49 1.96
CA GLY A 296 -1.71 17.69 2.35
C GLY A 296 -0.21 17.61 2.08
N GLU A 297 0.28 18.53 1.24
CA GLU A 297 1.70 18.66 0.85
C GLU A 297 2.70 18.74 2.02
N ARG A 298 2.31 19.34 3.16
CA ARG A 298 3.15 19.37 4.36
C ARG A 298 3.33 17.98 4.97
N LEU A 299 2.23 17.27 5.18
CA LEU A 299 2.23 15.94 5.78
C LEU A 299 2.96 14.94 4.88
N ALA A 300 2.77 15.05 3.56
CA ALA A 300 3.51 14.24 2.59
C ALA A 300 5.04 14.51 2.61
N LYS A 301 5.50 15.73 2.95
CA LYS A 301 6.92 16.03 3.13
C LYS A 301 7.48 15.43 4.43
N GLU A 302 6.70 15.45 5.50
CA GLU A 302 7.04 14.82 6.78
C GLU A 302 7.12 13.28 6.66
N VAL A 303 6.14 12.65 5.99
CA VAL A 303 6.13 11.19 5.73
C VAL A 303 7.26 10.78 4.79
N TYR A 304 7.54 11.54 3.73
CA TYR A 304 8.69 11.31 2.84
C TYR A 304 10.03 11.36 3.60
N PHE A 305 10.20 12.38 4.46
CA PHE A 305 11.41 12.50 5.28
C PHE A 305 11.60 11.27 6.16
N LEU A 306 10.54 10.77 6.81
CA LEU A 306 10.60 9.57 7.63
C LEU A 306 10.89 8.29 6.82
N GLN A 307 10.24 8.08 5.68
CA GLN A 307 10.49 6.93 4.77
C GLN A 307 11.97 6.86 4.34
N ASN A 308 12.54 8.01 3.95
CA ASN A 308 13.92 8.13 3.51
C ASN A 308 14.91 7.99 4.69
N ALA A 309 14.71 8.75 5.78
CA ALA A 309 15.63 8.79 6.93
C ALA A 309 15.65 7.47 7.73
N GLN A 310 14.51 6.79 7.88
CA GLN A 310 14.44 5.46 8.51
C GLN A 310 14.85 4.33 7.55
N GLY A 311 15.04 4.64 6.26
CA GLY A 311 15.42 3.67 5.23
C GLY A 311 14.39 2.56 4.99
N SER A 312 13.11 2.84 5.29
CA SER A 312 12.03 1.85 5.38
C SER A 312 11.20 1.70 4.10
N GLY A 313 11.55 2.43 3.04
CA GLY A 313 10.91 2.35 1.72
C GLY A 313 10.98 0.95 1.09
N LEU A 314 9.95 0.59 0.33
CA LEU A 314 9.84 -0.75 -0.29
C LEU A 314 10.94 -0.98 -1.35
N ALA A 315 11.40 -2.24 -1.46
CA ALA A 315 12.44 -2.63 -2.41
C ALA A 315 11.90 -2.73 -3.86
N PRO A 316 12.71 -2.49 -4.90
CA PRO A 316 12.22 -2.42 -6.28
C PRO A 316 11.52 -3.70 -6.78
N PHE A 317 12.01 -4.88 -6.39
CA PHE A 317 11.40 -6.16 -6.76
C PHE A 317 10.00 -6.35 -6.15
N ASP A 318 9.84 -6.02 -4.86
CA ASP A 318 8.53 -6.07 -4.20
C ASP A 318 7.59 -4.99 -4.75
N CYS A 319 8.11 -3.82 -5.15
CA CYS A 319 7.34 -2.80 -5.86
C CYS A 319 6.83 -3.33 -7.22
N TRP A 320 7.67 -4.06 -7.96
CA TRP A 320 7.29 -4.70 -9.22
C TRP A 320 6.25 -5.81 -9.03
N LEU A 321 6.36 -6.62 -7.99
CA LEU A 321 5.35 -7.63 -7.64
C LEU A 321 4.03 -7.00 -7.16
N CYS A 322 4.07 -5.91 -6.38
CA CYS A 322 2.89 -5.08 -6.09
C CYS A 322 2.25 -4.56 -7.39
N LEU A 323 3.03 -3.96 -8.30
CA LEU A 323 2.55 -3.47 -9.61
C LEU A 323 1.96 -4.59 -10.46
N ARG A 324 2.46 -5.82 -10.35
CA ARG A 324 1.89 -7.00 -11.02
C ARG A 324 0.56 -7.43 -10.38
N GLY A 325 0.52 -7.54 -9.05
CA GLY A 325 -0.65 -8.02 -8.30
C GLY A 325 -1.83 -7.05 -8.30
N VAL A 326 -1.57 -5.75 -8.24
CA VAL A 326 -2.61 -4.71 -8.12
C VAL A 326 -3.51 -4.63 -9.37
N LYS A 327 -3.01 -5.03 -10.54
CA LYS A 327 -3.77 -5.10 -11.81
C LYS A 327 -5.01 -5.98 -11.73
N THR A 328 -4.97 -7.04 -10.93
CA THR A 328 -6.12 -7.93 -10.72
C THR A 328 -6.93 -7.59 -9.47
N MET A 329 -6.64 -6.49 -8.77
CA MET A 329 -7.25 -6.18 -7.47
C MET A 329 -8.78 -6.04 -7.53
N ALA A 330 -9.33 -5.30 -8.51
CA ALA A 330 -10.78 -5.18 -8.65
C ALA A 330 -11.46 -6.54 -8.90
N LEU A 331 -10.98 -7.32 -9.87
CA LEU A 331 -11.50 -8.65 -10.21
C LEU A 331 -11.41 -9.63 -9.02
N ARG A 332 -10.30 -9.60 -8.27
CA ARG A 332 -10.13 -10.42 -7.07
C ARG A 332 -11.12 -9.99 -6.00
N VAL A 333 -11.18 -8.70 -5.65
CA VAL A 333 -12.05 -8.18 -4.59
C VAL A 333 -13.53 -8.43 -4.90
N GLU A 334 -13.96 -8.25 -6.16
CA GLU A 334 -15.31 -8.59 -6.64
C GLU A 334 -15.65 -10.06 -6.36
N LYS A 335 -14.83 -11.00 -6.84
CA LYS A 335 -15.08 -12.43 -6.67
C LYS A 335 -14.95 -12.90 -5.21
N GLN A 336 -13.97 -12.37 -4.48
CA GLN A 336 -13.78 -12.65 -3.06
C GLN A 336 -14.99 -12.17 -2.22
N GLN A 337 -15.58 -11.02 -2.55
CA GLN A 337 -16.78 -10.49 -1.89
C GLN A 337 -18.05 -11.26 -2.26
N GLU A 338 -18.22 -11.63 -3.54
CA GLU A 338 -19.33 -12.49 -4.00
C GLU A 338 -19.34 -13.84 -3.27
N ASN A 339 -18.16 -14.45 -3.13
CA ASN A 339 -17.98 -15.68 -2.36
C ASN A 339 -18.24 -15.46 -0.86
N ALA A 340 -17.78 -14.36 -0.28
CA ALA A 340 -17.93 -14.07 1.14
C ALA A 340 -19.38 -13.81 1.56
N GLN A 341 -20.19 -13.12 0.73
CA GLN A 341 -21.62 -12.93 0.97
C GLN A 341 -22.33 -14.28 1.13
N LYS A 342 -22.15 -15.19 0.17
CA LYS A 342 -22.77 -16.52 0.15
C LYS A 342 -22.34 -17.38 1.34
N ILE A 343 -21.05 -17.34 1.70
CA ILE A 343 -20.54 -18.07 2.87
C ILE A 343 -21.08 -17.46 4.18
N ALA A 344 -21.20 -16.13 4.28
CA ALA A 344 -21.79 -15.48 5.45
C ALA A 344 -23.27 -15.83 5.63
N GLU A 345 -24.04 -15.88 4.54
CA GLU A 345 -25.46 -16.29 4.53
C GLU A 345 -25.61 -17.77 4.91
N PHE A 346 -24.81 -18.66 4.33
CA PHE A 346 -24.74 -20.07 4.72
C PHE A 346 -24.45 -20.21 6.23
N LEU A 347 -23.38 -19.59 6.72
CA LEU A 347 -22.99 -19.66 8.13
C LEU A 347 -24.08 -19.07 9.06
N ALA A 348 -24.75 -17.99 8.66
CA ALA A 348 -25.82 -17.37 9.44
C ALA A 348 -27.08 -18.25 9.55
N SER A 349 -27.32 -19.13 8.58
CA SER A 349 -28.41 -20.12 8.61
C SER A 349 -28.04 -21.45 9.29
N HIS A 350 -26.76 -21.72 9.50
CA HIS A 350 -26.29 -23.04 9.95
C HIS A 350 -26.46 -23.23 11.48
N PRO A 351 -27.15 -24.30 11.95
CA PRO A 351 -27.61 -24.41 13.35
C PRO A 351 -26.50 -24.55 14.41
N ARG A 352 -25.25 -24.80 13.99
CA ARG A 352 -24.09 -24.86 14.89
C ARG A 352 -23.29 -23.56 14.97
N VAL A 353 -23.68 -22.53 14.21
CA VAL A 353 -23.12 -21.17 14.31
C VAL A 353 -24.03 -20.35 15.23
N LYS A 354 -23.45 -19.52 16.09
CA LYS A 354 -24.17 -18.68 17.08
C LYS A 354 -24.29 -17.22 16.65
N LYS A 355 -23.30 -16.74 15.89
CA LYS A 355 -23.26 -15.38 15.34
C LYS A 355 -22.30 -15.36 14.15
N VAL A 356 -22.63 -14.60 13.12
CA VAL A 356 -21.69 -14.20 12.07
C VAL A 356 -21.49 -12.68 12.16
N ASN A 357 -20.24 -12.23 12.15
CA ASN A 357 -19.87 -10.84 11.94
C ASN A 357 -19.41 -10.71 10.48
N TYR A 358 -20.20 -10.00 9.68
CA TYR A 358 -19.89 -9.63 8.30
C TYR A 358 -20.78 -8.48 7.89
N ALA A 359 -20.20 -7.39 7.37
CA ALA A 359 -20.93 -6.15 7.11
C ALA A 359 -22.02 -6.30 6.03
N GLY A 360 -21.94 -7.30 5.15
CA GLY A 360 -22.93 -7.58 4.11
C GLY A 360 -24.19 -8.31 4.59
N LEU A 361 -24.27 -8.73 5.86
CA LEU A 361 -25.50 -9.28 6.43
C LEU A 361 -26.40 -8.15 6.95
N PRO A 362 -27.71 -8.12 6.60
CA PRO A 362 -28.65 -7.10 7.11
C PRO A 362 -28.81 -7.10 8.65
N GLY A 363 -28.50 -8.22 9.31
CA GLY A 363 -28.47 -8.32 10.78
C GLY A 363 -27.20 -7.78 11.44
N HIS A 364 -26.26 -7.19 10.68
CA HIS A 364 -25.04 -6.65 11.23
C HIS A 364 -25.27 -5.24 11.83
N PRO A 365 -24.90 -4.97 13.10
CA PRO A 365 -25.22 -3.68 13.75
C PRO A 365 -24.70 -2.42 13.04
N GLY A 366 -23.66 -2.57 12.22
CA GLY A 366 -23.11 -1.47 11.40
C GLY A 366 -23.42 -1.54 9.91
N HIS A 367 -24.40 -2.34 9.46
CA HIS A 367 -24.70 -2.55 8.04
C HIS A 367 -24.93 -1.22 7.29
N ASP A 368 -25.92 -0.44 7.69
CA ASP A 368 -26.28 0.82 7.01
C ASP A 368 -25.13 1.85 7.07
N LEU A 369 -24.46 1.96 8.22
CA LEU A 369 -23.30 2.83 8.40
C LEU A 369 -22.16 2.43 7.45
N HIS A 370 -21.88 1.13 7.31
CA HIS A 370 -20.83 0.62 6.42
C HIS A 370 -21.12 0.98 4.97
N TYR A 371 -22.32 0.69 4.48
CA TYR A 371 -22.71 1.03 3.10
C TYR A 371 -22.87 2.54 2.87
N SER A 372 -22.99 3.36 3.92
CA SER A 372 -22.90 4.83 3.80
C SER A 372 -21.47 5.35 3.54
N GLN A 373 -20.44 4.52 3.73
CA GLN A 373 -19.02 4.93 3.61
C GLN A 373 -18.14 3.95 2.81
N ALA A 374 -18.68 2.81 2.35
CA ALA A 374 -17.98 1.82 1.54
C ALA A 374 -18.90 1.19 0.47
N LYS A 375 -18.31 0.80 -0.66
CA LYS A 375 -18.97 0.30 -1.87
C LYS A 375 -19.28 -1.22 -1.83
N GLY A 376 -19.00 -1.87 -0.70
CA GLY A 376 -19.16 -3.31 -0.49
C GLY A 376 -18.56 -3.77 0.83
N ALA A 377 -18.84 -5.00 1.26
CA ALA A 377 -18.48 -5.55 2.58
C ALA A 377 -17.11 -6.25 2.66
N GLY A 378 -16.37 -6.38 1.55
CA GLY A 378 -15.08 -7.07 1.52
C GLY A 378 -15.21 -8.60 1.57
N SER A 379 -14.12 -9.31 1.93
CA SER A 379 -14.11 -10.78 1.94
C SER A 379 -13.62 -11.45 3.22
N VAL A 380 -13.51 -10.67 4.31
CA VAL A 380 -13.18 -11.19 5.64
C VAL A 380 -14.46 -11.26 6.46
N LEU A 381 -14.72 -12.43 7.04
CA LEU A 381 -15.84 -12.68 7.95
C LEU A 381 -15.34 -13.40 9.20
N SER A 382 -16.06 -13.28 10.31
CA SER A 382 -15.80 -14.05 11.52
C SER A 382 -17.10 -14.60 12.11
N PHE A 383 -17.03 -15.72 12.81
CA PHE A 383 -18.21 -16.37 13.39
C PHE A 383 -17.90 -17.08 14.70
N LEU A 384 -18.93 -17.17 15.54
CA LEU A 384 -18.92 -17.84 16.84
C LEU A 384 -19.65 -19.17 16.74
N THR A 385 -19.20 -20.16 17.51
CA THR A 385 -19.82 -21.50 17.62
C THR A 385 -20.35 -21.79 19.02
N GLY A 386 -19.86 -21.07 20.03
CA GLY A 386 -20.06 -21.36 21.45
C GLY A 386 -19.20 -22.52 21.97
N SER A 387 -18.28 -23.07 21.17
CA SER A 387 -17.44 -24.21 21.54
C SER A 387 -16.06 -24.12 20.89
N LEU A 388 -15.02 -23.86 21.71
CA LEU A 388 -13.62 -23.88 21.26
C LEU A 388 -13.24 -25.23 20.62
N ALA A 389 -13.80 -26.34 21.10
CA ALA A 389 -13.57 -27.66 20.52
C ALA A 389 -14.12 -27.78 19.09
N LEU A 390 -15.32 -27.24 18.83
CA LEU A 390 -15.91 -27.19 17.49
C LEU A 390 -15.16 -26.19 16.59
N SER A 391 -14.86 -25.00 17.07
CA SER A 391 -14.11 -23.99 16.31
C SER A 391 -12.72 -24.47 15.90
N LYS A 392 -12.01 -25.15 16.81
CA LYS A 392 -10.75 -25.83 16.50
C LYS A 392 -10.95 -26.93 15.46
N HIS A 393 -11.93 -27.81 15.65
CA HIS A 393 -12.23 -28.89 14.70
C HIS A 393 -12.49 -28.35 13.29
N ILE A 394 -13.27 -27.28 13.15
CA ILE A 394 -13.56 -26.67 11.84
C ILE A 394 -12.26 -26.22 11.18
N VAL A 395 -11.44 -25.45 11.89
CA VAL A 395 -10.15 -24.91 11.42
C VAL A 395 -9.18 -26.03 11.01
N GLU A 396 -9.17 -27.16 11.72
CA GLU A 396 -8.29 -28.30 11.43
C GLU A 396 -8.85 -29.30 10.39
N THR A 397 -10.15 -29.25 10.09
CA THR A 397 -10.84 -30.22 9.20
C THR A 397 -11.10 -29.69 7.79
N THR A 398 -11.23 -28.38 7.60
CA THR A 398 -11.37 -27.77 6.26
C THR A 398 -10.17 -28.07 5.38
N LYS A 399 -10.40 -28.64 4.19
CA LYS A 399 -9.38 -29.01 3.21
C LYS A 399 -9.05 -27.88 2.24
N TYR A 400 -10.01 -26.98 1.98
CA TYR A 400 -9.84 -25.88 1.04
C TYR A 400 -9.47 -24.56 1.70
N PHE A 401 -9.60 -24.44 3.03
CA PHE A 401 -9.11 -23.28 3.77
C PHE A 401 -7.75 -23.56 4.40
N SER A 402 -6.75 -22.73 4.10
CA SER A 402 -5.41 -22.87 4.69
C SER A 402 -5.33 -22.23 6.06
N ILE A 403 -4.85 -22.98 7.08
CA ILE A 403 -4.66 -22.47 8.44
C ILE A 403 -3.48 -21.49 8.47
N THR A 404 -3.75 -20.18 8.52
CA THR A 404 -2.69 -19.16 8.54
C THR A 404 -3.19 -17.79 9.02
N VAL A 405 -2.25 -16.89 9.31
CA VAL A 405 -2.50 -15.46 9.53
C VAL A 405 -2.65 -14.72 8.18
N SER A 406 -2.78 -13.39 8.20
CA SER A 406 -3.10 -12.56 7.02
C SER A 406 -4.55 -12.70 6.52
N PHE A 407 -4.85 -12.09 5.37
CA PHE A 407 -6.12 -12.10 4.62
C PHE A 407 -5.93 -11.47 3.23
N GLY A 408 -6.95 -11.52 2.38
CA GLY A 408 -7.02 -10.83 1.08
C GLY A 408 -6.27 -11.49 -0.08
N SER A 409 -5.77 -12.71 0.13
CA SER A 409 -5.15 -13.55 -0.89
C SER A 409 -6.19 -14.18 -1.82
N VAL A 410 -5.79 -14.54 -3.05
CA VAL A 410 -6.58 -15.42 -3.94
C VAL A 410 -6.94 -16.76 -3.30
N LYS A 411 -6.14 -17.24 -2.33
CA LYS A 411 -6.37 -18.48 -1.58
C LYS A 411 -7.25 -18.21 -0.35
N SER A 412 -8.29 -19.05 -0.16
CA SER A 412 -9.12 -19.04 1.05
C SER A 412 -8.33 -19.48 2.30
N LEU A 413 -8.41 -18.70 3.37
CA LEU A 413 -7.66 -18.87 4.63
C LEU A 413 -8.60 -18.94 5.83
N ILE A 414 -8.24 -19.72 6.86
CA ILE A 414 -8.99 -19.86 8.11
C ILE A 414 -8.06 -19.73 9.33
N SER A 415 -8.60 -19.24 10.46
CA SER A 415 -7.81 -18.90 11.64
C SER A 415 -8.65 -18.80 12.92
N LEU A 416 -8.05 -19.12 14.08
CA LEU A 416 -8.55 -18.72 15.40
C LEU A 416 -7.75 -17.49 15.88
N PRO A 417 -8.29 -16.26 15.85
CA PRO A 417 -7.51 -15.06 16.13
C PRO A 417 -6.84 -15.06 17.51
N CYS A 418 -7.52 -15.56 18.54
CA CYS A 418 -7.05 -15.62 19.93
C CYS A 418 -5.76 -16.45 20.13
N PHE A 419 -5.56 -17.48 19.31
CA PHE A 419 -4.39 -18.37 19.36
C PHE A 419 -3.36 -18.07 18.27
N MET A 420 -3.65 -17.11 17.38
CA MET A 420 -2.82 -16.79 16.22
C MET A 420 -2.50 -15.28 16.16
N SER A 421 -3.30 -14.50 15.42
CA SER A 421 -3.01 -13.09 15.11
C SER A 421 -3.10 -12.14 16.30
N HIS A 422 -3.83 -12.52 17.36
CA HIS A 422 -4.06 -11.73 18.57
C HIS A 422 -3.54 -12.43 19.85
N ALA A 423 -2.74 -13.49 19.70
CA ALA A 423 -2.15 -14.22 20.82
C ALA A 423 -1.25 -13.36 21.73
N SER A 424 -0.71 -12.24 21.22
CA SER A 424 0.07 -11.27 22.01
C SER A 424 -0.79 -10.31 22.85
N ILE A 425 -2.11 -10.32 22.72
CA ILE A 425 -3.03 -9.57 23.59
C ILE A 425 -3.35 -10.47 24.81
N PRO A 426 -3.18 -9.99 26.06
CA PRO A 426 -3.46 -10.77 27.27
C PRO A 426 -4.90 -11.30 27.30
N ALA A 427 -5.11 -12.52 27.82
CA ALA A 427 -6.41 -13.20 27.77
C ALA A 427 -7.56 -12.38 28.38
N SER A 428 -7.35 -11.77 29.55
CA SER A 428 -8.33 -10.89 30.20
C SER A 428 -8.63 -9.61 29.39
N VAL A 429 -7.68 -9.13 28.59
CA VAL A 429 -7.89 -7.99 27.68
C VAL A 429 -8.67 -8.44 26.44
N ARG A 430 -8.45 -9.66 25.93
CA ARG A 430 -9.28 -10.24 24.86
C ARG A 430 -10.73 -10.42 25.34
N GLU A 431 -10.91 -11.00 26.53
CA GLU A 431 -12.21 -11.21 27.16
C GLU A 431 -12.96 -9.88 27.41
N ALA A 432 -12.29 -8.87 27.98
CA ALA A 432 -12.87 -7.53 28.16
C ALA A 432 -13.24 -6.85 26.82
N ARG A 433 -12.49 -7.11 25.74
CA ARG A 433 -12.84 -6.69 24.38
C ARG A 433 -13.80 -7.67 23.68
N GLY A 434 -14.45 -8.61 24.37
CA GLY A 434 -15.40 -9.55 23.77
C GLY A 434 -14.82 -10.45 22.66
N LEU A 435 -13.50 -10.61 22.61
CA LEU A 435 -12.77 -11.45 21.67
C LEU A 435 -12.65 -12.86 22.26
N THR A 436 -13.70 -13.64 22.09
CA THR A 436 -13.82 -15.01 22.65
C THR A 436 -12.92 -16.02 21.93
N GLU A 437 -12.54 -17.07 22.64
CA GLU A 437 -11.59 -18.07 22.12
C GLU A 437 -12.18 -18.98 21.04
N ASP A 438 -13.51 -19.10 20.96
CA ASP A 438 -14.22 -19.84 19.91
C ASP A 438 -14.38 -19.06 18.59
N LEU A 439 -13.96 -17.79 18.51
CA LEU A 439 -14.09 -16.99 17.30
C LEU A 439 -13.24 -17.59 16.16
N VAL A 440 -13.91 -18.06 15.10
CA VAL A 440 -13.27 -18.42 13.83
C VAL A 440 -13.29 -17.20 12.92
N ARG A 441 -12.19 -16.93 12.21
CA ARG A 441 -12.10 -15.88 11.19
C ARG A 441 -11.62 -16.46 9.87
N ILE A 442 -12.38 -16.20 8.81
CA ILE A 442 -12.12 -16.63 7.44
C ILE A 442 -11.75 -15.41 6.58
N SER A 443 -10.77 -15.59 5.69
CA SER A 443 -10.52 -14.73 4.54
C SER A 443 -10.91 -15.52 3.30
N VAL A 444 -11.99 -15.12 2.63
CA VAL A 444 -12.50 -15.82 1.46
C VAL A 444 -11.69 -15.45 0.21
N GLY A 445 -11.29 -16.47 -0.54
CA GLY A 445 -10.54 -16.39 -1.79
C GLY A 445 -11.43 -16.45 -3.04
N ILE A 446 -10.82 -16.76 -4.18
CA ILE A 446 -11.47 -16.81 -5.50
C ILE A 446 -11.83 -18.23 -5.97
N GLU A 447 -11.77 -19.23 -5.10
CA GLU A 447 -12.19 -20.60 -5.41
C GLU A 447 -13.71 -20.69 -5.71
N ASP A 448 -14.18 -21.86 -6.16
CA ASP A 448 -15.61 -22.10 -6.32
C ASP A 448 -16.32 -22.08 -4.96
N VAL A 449 -17.36 -21.26 -4.86
CA VAL A 449 -18.09 -21.04 -3.59
C VAL A 449 -18.83 -22.29 -3.11
N ASN A 450 -19.20 -23.19 -4.01
CA ASN A 450 -19.87 -24.44 -3.66
C ASN A 450 -18.89 -25.41 -2.99
N ASP A 451 -17.66 -25.51 -3.51
CA ASP A 451 -16.58 -26.30 -2.90
C ASP A 451 -16.21 -25.76 -1.51
N LEU A 452 -16.05 -24.44 -1.39
CA LEU A 452 -15.78 -23.78 -0.10
C LEU A 452 -16.92 -23.98 0.91
N THR A 453 -18.17 -23.90 0.47
CA THR A 453 -19.35 -24.10 1.33
C THR A 453 -19.49 -25.55 1.76
N ALA A 454 -19.27 -26.51 0.86
CA ALA A 454 -19.34 -27.95 1.16
C ALA A 454 -18.21 -28.41 2.12
N ASP A 455 -17.02 -27.83 2.02
CA ASP A 455 -15.90 -28.09 2.94
C ASP A 455 -16.19 -27.55 4.35
N LEU A 456 -16.72 -26.33 4.46
CA LEU A 456 -17.19 -25.76 5.73
C LEU A 456 -18.34 -26.55 6.35
N ASP A 457 -19.35 -26.92 5.56
CA ASP A 457 -20.50 -27.73 5.99
C ASP A 457 -20.05 -29.11 6.49
N ASN A 458 -19.16 -29.79 5.77
CA ASN A 458 -18.57 -31.05 6.23
C ASN A 458 -17.80 -30.88 7.55
N ALA A 459 -16.99 -29.82 7.69
CA ALA A 459 -16.25 -29.54 8.91
C ALA A 459 -17.17 -29.20 10.10
N LEU A 460 -18.23 -28.41 9.86
CA LEU A 460 -19.28 -28.08 10.82
C LEU A 460 -20.09 -29.30 11.27
N ARG A 461 -20.46 -30.20 10.35
CA ARG A 461 -21.27 -31.39 10.66
C ARG A 461 -20.46 -32.53 11.31
N SER A 462 -19.15 -32.60 11.08
CA SER A 462 -18.28 -33.65 11.65
C SER A 462 -17.70 -33.35 13.03
N GLY A 463 -17.76 -32.09 13.49
CA GLY A 463 -17.11 -31.68 14.75
C GLY A 463 -17.81 -32.12 16.04
N PRO A 464 -17.09 -32.18 17.17
CA PRO A 464 -17.63 -32.55 18.48
C PRO A 464 -18.80 -31.63 18.87
N LEU A 465 -19.83 -32.18 19.53
CA LEU A 465 -21.14 -31.53 19.76
C LEU A 465 -21.05 -30.13 20.40
#